data_AF-A0A976A6Z8-F1
#
_entry.id   AF-A0A976A6Z8-F1
#
_cell.length_a   1.000
_cell.length_b   1.000
_cell.length_c   1.000
_cell.angle_alpha   90.00
_cell.angle_beta   90.00
_cell.angle_gamma   90.00
#
_symmetry.space_group_name_H-M   'P 1'
#
loop_
_entity.id
_entity.type
_entity.pdbx_description
1 polymer ?
#
loop_
_entity_poly.entity_id
_entity_poly.type
_entity_poly.pdbx_seq_one_letter_code
_entity_poly.pdbx_strand_id
1 'polypeptide(L)'
;MQTIEITGHIYAQRNAWDNSLNYTFFTFDGMEAHGYLYVCPHKIVAEVPDSFNPVAAEVAALEKERENVRAELNARIKQINDRIANLTCIEHTPAQEAA
;
A
#
# COMPACT_ATOMS: atom_id res chain seq x y z
N MET A 1 29.20 -6.99 -4.61
CA MET A 1 28.04 -7.27 -3.79
C MET A 1 28.41 -6.77 -2.41
N GLN A 2 27.58 -5.95 -1.79
CA GLN A 2 27.85 -5.45 -0.45
C GLN A 2 27.16 -6.36 0.56
N THR A 3 27.94 -6.99 1.43
CA THR A 3 27.40 -7.71 2.58
C THR A 3 27.00 -6.70 3.64
N ILE A 4 25.73 -6.71 4.05
CA ILE A 4 25.24 -5.92 5.17
C ILE A 4 24.94 -6.81 6.36
N GLU A 5 25.16 -6.27 7.54
CA GLU A 5 24.83 -6.93 8.80
C GLU A 5 23.77 -6.12 9.53
N ILE A 6 22.67 -6.77 9.90
CA ILE A 6 21.56 -6.18 10.63
C ILE A 6 21.39 -6.96 11.93
N THR A 7 21.71 -6.32 13.05
CA THR A 7 21.44 -6.85 14.39
C THR A 7 20.08 -6.38 14.88
N GLY A 8 19.37 -7.26 15.56
CA GLY A 8 18.06 -6.98 16.13
C GLY A 8 17.57 -8.14 16.99
N HIS A 9 16.26 -8.23 17.14
CA HIS A 9 15.59 -9.17 18.05
C HIS A 9 14.43 -9.84 17.32
N ILE A 10 14.28 -11.14 17.54
CA ILE A 10 13.14 -11.91 17.08
C ILE A 10 12.08 -11.87 18.17
N TYR A 11 10.86 -11.54 17.73
CA TYR A 11 9.68 -11.56 18.55
C TYR A 11 8.65 -12.51 17.94
N ALA A 12 7.82 -13.10 18.80
CA ALA A 12 6.69 -13.90 18.38
C ALA A 12 5.38 -13.21 18.75
N GLN A 13 4.39 -13.26 17.87
CA GLN A 13 3.03 -12.83 18.17
C GLN A 13 2.07 -13.98 17.86
N ARG A 14 1.05 -14.13 18.70
CA ARG A 14 -0.05 -15.05 18.41
C ARG A 14 -1.00 -14.40 17.42
N ASN A 15 -1.27 -15.10 16.33
CA ASN A 15 -2.28 -14.67 15.38
C ASN A 15 -3.67 -14.75 16.04
N ALA A 16 -4.44 -13.66 15.97
CA ALA A 16 -5.76 -13.58 16.58
C ALA A 16 -6.77 -14.60 16.01
N TRP A 17 -6.57 -15.04 14.77
CA TRP A 17 -7.53 -15.88 14.05
C TRP A 17 -7.34 -17.38 14.29
N ASP A 18 -6.09 -17.84 14.37
CA ASP A 18 -5.73 -19.27 14.40
C ASP A 18 -4.83 -19.63 15.60
N ASN A 19 -4.47 -18.66 16.44
CA ASN A 19 -3.57 -18.83 17.58
C ASN A 19 -2.16 -19.36 17.22
N SER A 20 -1.83 -19.39 15.93
CA SER A 20 -0.52 -19.75 15.40
C SER A 20 0.52 -18.66 15.72
N LEU A 21 1.78 -19.07 15.88
CA LEU A 21 2.89 -18.18 16.19
C LEU A 21 3.44 -17.57 14.89
N ASN A 22 3.36 -16.24 14.77
CA ASN A 22 4.06 -15.48 13.76
C ASN A 22 5.35 -14.93 14.34
N TYR A 23 6.46 -15.02 13.60
CA TYR A 23 7.76 -14.54 14.03
C TYR A 23 8.17 -13.32 13.20
N THR A 24 8.56 -12.25 13.89
CA THR A 24 8.96 -10.98 13.27
C THR A 24 10.31 -10.54 13.82
N PHE A 25 11.16 -10.05 12.94
CA PHE A 25 12.44 -9.43 13.31
C PHE A 25 12.27 -7.91 13.44
N PHE A 26 12.64 -7.37 14.59
CA PHE A 26 12.70 -5.94 14.84
C PHE A 26 14.14 -5.52 15.15
N THR A 27 14.57 -4.37 14.63
CA THR A 27 15.91 -3.84 14.89
C THR A 27 16.05 -3.18 16.27
N PHE A 28 14.95 -3.05 17.01
CA PHE A 28 14.88 -2.36 18.29
C PHE A 28 14.15 -3.21 19.34
N ASP A 29 14.42 -2.95 20.61
CA ASP A 29 13.85 -3.64 21.76
C ASP A 29 12.53 -3.00 22.25
N GLY A 30 11.83 -3.67 23.17
CA GLY A 30 10.63 -3.13 23.82
C GLY A 30 9.31 -3.41 23.10
N MET A 31 9.27 -4.38 22.19
CA MET A 31 8.03 -4.78 21.51
C MET A 31 7.03 -5.49 22.44
N GLU A 32 7.43 -5.88 23.65
CA GLU A 32 6.53 -6.49 24.63
C GLU A 32 5.34 -5.58 25.00
N ALA A 33 5.55 -4.26 25.01
CA ALA A 33 4.50 -3.27 25.25
C ALA A 33 3.39 -3.29 24.18
N HIS A 34 3.68 -3.86 23.00
CA HIS A 34 2.76 -3.98 21.87
C HIS A 34 2.19 -5.40 21.71
N GLY A 35 2.34 -6.25 22.73
CA GLY A 35 1.77 -7.61 22.74
C GLY A 35 2.62 -8.65 22.02
N TYR A 36 3.89 -8.35 21.74
CA TYR A 36 4.86 -9.31 21.22
C TYR A 36 5.59 -10.03 22.36
N LEU A 37 5.96 -11.29 22.12
CA LEU A 37 6.75 -12.09 23.05
C LEU A 37 8.21 -12.08 22.61
N TYR A 38 9.11 -11.62 23.48
CA TYR A 38 10.54 -11.66 23.21
C TYR A 38 11.03 -13.11 23.07
N VAL A 39 11.75 -13.41 21.99
CA VAL A 39 12.32 -14.75 21.76
C VAL A 39 13.82 -14.74 21.98
N CYS A 40 14.56 -14.00 21.15
CA CYS A 40 16.02 -13.96 21.21
C CYS A 40 16.61 -12.80 20.40
N PRO A 41 17.84 -12.36 20.70
CA PRO A 41 18.59 -11.49 19.79
C PRO A 41 19.03 -12.29 18.56
N HIS A 42 19.03 -11.66 17.39
CA HIS A 42 19.45 -12.28 16.15
C HIS A 42 20.21 -11.31 15.24
N LYS A 43 21.09 -11.87 14.41
CA LYS A 43 21.89 -11.13 13.44
C LYS A 43 21.58 -11.69 12.06
N ILE A 44 21.05 -10.83 11.19
CA ILE A 44 20.81 -11.13 9.79
C ILE A 44 22.00 -10.62 8.98
N VAL A 45 22.64 -11.51 8.26
CA VAL A 45 23.65 -11.16 7.25
C VAL A 45 22.99 -11.33 5.90
N ALA A 46 22.92 -10.25 5.14
CA ALA A 46 22.30 -10.24 3.83
C ALA A 46 23.28 -9.72 2.78
N GLU A 47 23.26 -10.34 1.61
CA GLU A 47 24.01 -9.87 0.46
C GLU A 47 23.14 -8.91 -0.34
N VAL A 48 23.53 -7.64 -0.37
CA VAL A 48 22.88 -6.63 -1.21
C VAL A 48 23.61 -6.59 -2.56
N PRO A 49 22.89 -6.78 -3.68
CA PRO A 49 23.47 -6.60 -5.00
C PRO A 49 23.98 -5.17 -5.16
N ASP A 50 25.17 -4.98 -5.73
CA ASP A 50 25.71 -3.62 -5.98
C ASP A 50 24.86 -2.83 -6.98
N SER A 51 24.03 -3.55 -7.76
CA SER A 51 23.05 -2.97 -8.67
C SER A 51 21.80 -2.45 -7.96
N PHE A 52 21.68 -2.61 -6.63
CA PHE A 52 20.57 -2.06 -5.88
C PHE A 52 20.68 -0.53 -5.84
N ASN A 53 19.86 0.14 -6.64
CA ASN A 53 19.76 1.59 -6.67
C ASN A 53 18.53 2.02 -5.85
N PRO A 54 18.73 2.55 -4.63
CA PRO A 54 17.61 2.98 -3.78
C PRO A 54 16.76 4.06 -4.46
N VAL A 55 17.40 4.98 -5.20
CA VAL A 55 16.70 6.05 -5.93
C VAL A 55 15.79 5.46 -7.01
N ALA A 56 16.25 4.43 -7.73
CA ALA A 56 15.42 3.79 -8.75
C ALA A 56 14.19 3.08 -8.14
N ALA A 57 14.35 2.46 -6.97
CA ALA A 57 13.24 1.84 -6.25
C ALA A 57 12.24 2.88 -5.72
N GLU A 58 12.73 3.97 -5.14
CA GLU A 58 11.90 5.10 -4.69
C GLU A 58 11.14 5.75 -5.85
N VAL A 59 11.82 6.01 -6.97
CA VAL A 59 11.18 6.55 -8.19
C VAL A 59 10.10 5.60 -8.71
N ALA A 60 10.35 4.30 -8.75
CA ALA A 60 9.34 3.33 -9.17
C ALA A 60 8.11 3.31 -8.26
N ALA A 61 8.30 3.46 -6.95
CA ALA A 61 7.21 3.57 -5.99
C ALA A 61 6.39 4.86 -6.21
N LEU A 62 7.06 6.00 -6.38
CA LEU A 62 6.44 7.29 -6.63
C LEU A 62 5.70 7.34 -7.98
N GLU A 63 6.26 6.73 -9.02
CA GLU A 63 5.61 6.57 -10.33
C GLU A 63 4.32 5.76 -10.19
N LYS A 64 4.35 4.66 -9.43
CA LYS A 64 3.15 3.86 -9.16
C LYS A 64 2.10 4.64 -8.37
N GLU A 65 2.52 5.40 -7.35
CA GLU A 65 1.63 6.27 -6.59
C GLU A 65 1.00 7.34 -7.50
N ARG A 66 1.78 7.97 -8.37
CA ARG A 66 1.29 8.95 -9.35
C ARG A 66 0.24 8.34 -10.28
N GLU A 67 0.46 7.14 -10.80
CA GLU A 67 -0.52 6.46 -11.66
C GLU A 67 -1.80 6.10 -10.91
N ASN A 68 -1.71 5.71 -9.63
CA ASN A 68 -2.89 5.47 -8.79
C ASN A 68 -3.71 6.76 -8.61
N VAL A 69 -3.05 7.88 -8.26
CA VAL A 69 -3.71 9.19 -8.12
C VAL A 69 -4.35 9.62 -9.44
N ARG A 70 -3.66 9.41 -10.58
CA ARG A 70 -4.21 9.73 -11.90
C ARG A 70 -5.45 8.91 -12.23
N ALA A 71 -5.46 7.62 -11.89
CA ALA A 71 -6.61 6.75 -12.07
C ALA A 71 -7.80 7.22 -11.22
N GLU A 72 -7.57 7.57 -9.95
CA GLU A 72 -8.60 8.11 -9.06
C GLU A 72 -9.16 9.44 -9.56
N LEU A 73 -8.29 10.36 -9.99
CA LEU A 73 -8.68 11.64 -10.56
C LEU A 73 -9.55 11.44 -11.81
N ASN A 74 -9.14 10.58 -12.75
CA ASN A 74 -9.90 10.29 -13.95
C ASN A 74 -11.27 9.70 -13.64
N ALA A 75 -11.34 8.78 -12.67
CA ALA A 75 -12.60 8.22 -12.21
C ALA A 75 -13.52 9.32 -11.64
N ARG A 76 -12.94 10.26 -10.88
CA ARG A 76 -13.69 11.37 -10.30
C ARG A 76 -14.19 12.36 -11.35
N ILE A 77 -13.35 12.69 -12.34
CA ILE A 77 -13.74 13.53 -13.49
C ILE A 77 -14.88 12.87 -14.25
N LYS A 78 -14.80 11.56 -14.50
CA LYS A 78 -15.88 10.81 -15.17
C LYS A 78 -17.19 10.94 -14.41
N GLN A 79 -17.20 10.71 -13.09
CA GLN A 79 -18.41 10.86 -12.27
C GLN A 79 -19.02 12.27 -12.35
N ILE A 80 -18.17 13.30 -12.35
CA ILE A 80 -18.61 14.69 -12.48
C ILE A 80 -19.24 14.92 -13.86
N ASN A 81 -18.60 14.43 -14.92
CA ASN A 81 -19.11 14.54 -16.28
C ASN A 81 -20.43 13.79 -16.47
N ASP A 82 -20.55 12.58 -15.92
CA ASP A 82 -21.80 11.81 -15.93
C ASP A 82 -22.92 12.60 -15.23
N ARG A 83 -22.62 13.25 -14.09
CA ARG A 83 -23.57 14.09 -13.37
C ARG A 83 -23.94 15.35 -14.14
N ILE A 84 -22.98 16.01 -14.80
CA ILE A 84 -23.24 17.16 -15.66
C ILE A 84 -24.14 16.75 -16.83
N ALA A 85 -23.78 15.67 -17.52
CA ALA A 85 -24.55 15.15 -18.64
C ALA A 85 -26.01 14.87 -18.24
N ASN A 86 -26.21 14.22 -17.08
CA ASN A 86 -27.54 13.98 -16.52
C ASN A 86 -28.33 15.27 -16.24
N LEU A 87 -27.68 16.32 -15.75
CA LEU A 87 -28.34 17.61 -15.48
C LEU A 87 -28.63 18.40 -16.75
N THR A 88 -27.78 18.32 -17.77
CA THR A 88 -27.91 19.05 -19.03
C THR A 88 -28.74 18.32 -20.08
N CYS A 89 -29.04 17.03 -19.86
CA CYS A 89 -29.93 16.29 -20.74
C CYS A 89 -31.34 16.85 -20.56
N ILE A 90 -31.71 17.80 -21.43
CA ILE A 90 -33.08 18.26 -21.57
C ILE A 90 -33.85 17.06 -22.09
N GLU A 91 -34.68 16.45 -21.24
CA GLU A 91 -35.64 15.45 -21.70
C GLU A 91 -36.54 16.11 -22.75
N HIS A 92 -36.27 15.84 -24.02
CA HIS A 92 -37.22 16.13 -25.09
C HIS A 92 -38.40 15.19 -24.91
N THR A 93 -39.35 15.56 -24.05
CA THR A 93 -40.70 15.03 -24.08
C THR A 93 -41.30 15.50 -25.41
N PRO A 94 -41.51 14.63 -26.40
CA PRO A 94 -42.21 15.04 -27.61
C PRO A 94 -43.64 15.39 -27.19
N ALA A 95 -43.99 16.67 -27.27
CA ALA A 95 -45.38 17.08 -27.17
C ALA A 95 -46.12 16.34 -28.28
N GLN A 96 -47.02 15.43 -27.91
CA GLN A 96 -47.90 14.74 -28.84
C GLN A 96 -48.66 15.82 -29.64
N GLU A 97 -48.32 15.96 -30.92
CA GLU A 97 -49.15 16.65 -31.90
C GLU A 97 -50.42 15.80 -32.07
N ALA A 98 -51.49 16.21 -31.39
CA ALA A 98 -52.82 15.71 -31.65
C ALA A 98 -53.29 16.29 -33.00
N ALA A 99 -53.27 15.45 -34.02
CA ALA A 99 -53.95 15.66 -35.31
C ALA A 99 -55.43 15.24 -35.21
#